data_AF-A0A2D7WRF7-F1
#
_entry.id   AF-A0A2D7WRF7-F1
#
_cell.length_a   1.000
_cell.length_b   1.000
_cell.length_c   1.000
_cell.angle_alpha   90.00
_cell.angle_beta   90.00
_cell.angle_gamma   90.00
#
_symmetry.space_group_name_H-M   'P 1'
#
loop_
_entity.id
_entity.type
_entity.pdbx_description
1 polymer ?
#
loop_
_entity_poly.entity_id
_entity_poly.type
_entity_poly.pdbx_seq_one_letter_code
_entity_poly.pdbx_strand_id
1 'polypeptide(L)'
;SGNLSVATAAIADVTSRKERSKGMAIVGIAFGLGFVLGPALGGFASSWDWSDGSSAVFDLTPFSLAAVISFGLALINLSWLALKFRETLPQEKRGVKQEPRPAFFQLNRVANLAVRKTCLSYLCYMISFSGMEFTLTFLAVERYSYQPKDITVMFLLIGFTLIFAQGFFVRRFVGRIGEKNMALQGILIGFLAFLLLAIPSSETSFFFALFLMSCGVAFISPTLTALTSLHSSEQEQGFNLGVFRSSGSIARACGPMLAGLSYFLFGSSFTYTTGALLLLIPFIILLRVPKPQKEDPSI
;
A
#
# COMPACT_ATOMS: atom_id res chain seq x y z
N SER A 1 -2.28 -10.59 2.21
CA SER A 1 -3.23 -9.46 2.11
C SER A 1 -4.47 -9.55 3.01
N GLY A 2 -4.82 -10.71 3.60
CA GLY A 2 -6.03 -10.82 4.45
C GLY A 2 -5.97 -10.02 5.75
N ASN A 3 -4.80 -9.95 6.39
CA ASN A 3 -4.62 -9.33 7.72
C ASN A 3 -5.03 -7.86 7.74
N LEU A 4 -4.70 -7.09 6.68
CA LEU A 4 -5.06 -5.68 6.58
C LEU A 4 -6.58 -5.50 6.44
N SER A 5 -7.24 -6.33 5.63
CA SER A 5 -8.69 -6.28 5.46
C SER A 5 -9.39 -6.56 6.79
N VAL A 6 -8.96 -7.58 7.53
CA VAL A 6 -9.49 -7.92 8.86
C VAL A 6 -9.24 -6.79 9.86
N ALA A 7 -8.03 -6.23 9.91
CA ALA A 7 -7.71 -5.11 10.81
C ALA A 7 -8.56 -3.86 10.51
N THR A 8 -8.75 -3.53 9.22
CA THR A 8 -9.60 -2.39 8.83
C THR A 8 -11.08 -2.64 9.16
N ALA A 9 -11.56 -3.88 9.02
CA ALA A 9 -12.92 -4.25 9.40
C ALA A 9 -13.12 -4.15 10.92
N ALA A 10 -12.21 -4.73 11.71
CA ALA A 10 -12.24 -4.64 13.17
C ALA A 10 -12.25 -3.19 13.67
N ILE A 11 -11.46 -2.31 13.06
CA ILE A 11 -11.48 -0.88 13.37
C ILE A 11 -12.81 -0.23 12.98
N ALA A 12 -13.39 -0.61 11.83
CA ALA A 12 -14.68 -0.08 11.40
C ALA A 12 -15.82 -0.51 12.34
N ASP A 13 -15.73 -1.72 12.93
CA ASP A 13 -16.72 -2.26 13.86
C ASP A 13 -16.72 -1.53 15.21
N VAL A 14 -15.53 -1.17 15.71
CA VAL A 14 -15.37 -0.53 17.04
C VAL A 14 -15.35 1.01 16.99
N THR A 15 -15.39 1.62 15.81
CA THR A 15 -15.40 3.09 15.66
C THR A 15 -16.73 3.63 15.15
N SER A 16 -17.19 4.73 15.76
CA SER A 16 -18.36 5.47 15.29
C SER A 16 -18.10 6.12 13.92
N ARG A 17 -19.15 6.49 13.16
CA ARG A 17 -18.98 7.17 11.85
C ARG A 17 -18.10 8.42 11.94
N LYS A 18 -18.25 9.21 13.01
CA LYS A 18 -17.48 10.43 13.27
C LYS A 18 -16.00 10.14 13.57
N GLU A 19 -15.69 9.00 14.16
CA GLU A 19 -14.34 8.60 14.56
C GLU A 19 -13.63 7.66 13.59
N ARG A 20 -14.37 7.09 12.62
CA ARG A 20 -13.86 6.12 11.65
C ARG A 20 -12.66 6.65 10.87
N SER A 21 -12.64 7.94 10.55
CA SER A 21 -11.48 8.59 9.91
C SER A 21 -10.23 8.56 10.79
N LYS A 22 -10.36 8.78 12.10
CA LYS A 22 -9.27 8.67 13.07
C LYS A 22 -8.82 7.21 13.22
N GLY A 23 -9.76 6.27 13.30
CA GLY A 23 -9.46 4.83 13.36
C GLY A 23 -8.69 4.35 12.13
N MET A 24 -9.13 4.71 10.93
CA MET A 24 -8.44 4.36 9.69
C MET A 24 -7.06 5.02 9.57
N ALA A 25 -6.86 6.20 10.18
CA ALA A 25 -5.54 6.82 10.25
C ALA A 25 -4.55 6.01 11.09
N ILE A 26 -5.00 5.35 12.17
CA ILE A 26 -4.15 4.46 12.99
C ILE A 26 -3.60 3.29 12.14
N VAL A 27 -4.41 2.75 11.22
CA VAL A 27 -3.94 1.71 10.28
C VAL A 27 -2.82 2.22 9.38
N GLY A 28 -2.95 3.45 8.86
CA GLY A 28 -1.90 4.09 8.06
C GLY A 28 -0.61 4.30 8.84
N ILE A 29 -0.71 4.78 10.09
CA ILE A 29 0.43 4.96 10.99
C ILE A 29 1.12 3.61 11.26
N ALA A 30 0.35 2.56 11.56
CA ALA A 30 0.89 1.23 11.77
C ALA A 30 1.64 0.70 10.53
N PHE A 31 1.11 0.95 9.33
CA PHE A 31 1.78 0.60 8.07
C PHE A 31 3.10 1.36 7.93
N GLY A 32 3.09 2.68 8.12
CA GLY A 32 4.30 3.51 8.08
C GLY A 32 5.35 3.09 9.11
N LEU A 33 4.94 2.77 10.34
CA LEU A 33 5.83 2.22 11.37
C LEU A 33 6.43 0.88 10.94
N GLY A 34 5.70 0.03 10.23
CA GLY A 34 6.24 -1.20 9.64
C GLY A 34 7.37 -0.92 8.64
N PHE A 35 7.22 0.10 7.78
CA PHE A 35 8.26 0.54 6.84
C PHE A 35 9.47 1.21 7.52
N VAL A 36 9.29 1.74 8.73
CA VAL A 36 10.39 2.31 9.53
C VAL A 36 11.12 1.21 10.30
N LEU A 37 10.39 0.44 11.11
CA LEU A 37 10.95 -0.55 12.03
C LEU A 37 11.43 -1.81 11.31
N GLY A 38 10.75 -2.27 10.26
CA GLY A 38 11.10 -3.49 9.54
C GLY A 38 12.52 -3.43 8.95
N PRO A 39 12.83 -2.46 8.07
CA PRO A 39 14.16 -2.27 7.51
C PRO A 39 15.23 -1.88 8.54
N ALA A 40 14.85 -1.19 9.63
CA ALA A 40 15.77 -0.91 10.73
C ALA A 40 16.19 -2.20 11.46
N LEU A 41 15.23 -3.07 11.81
CA LEU A 41 15.49 -4.37 12.41
C LEU A 41 16.22 -5.31 11.44
N GLY A 42 15.87 -5.30 10.16
CA GLY A 42 16.54 -6.09 9.12
C GLY A 42 17.99 -5.66 8.90
N GLY A 43 18.26 -4.35 8.83
CA GLY A 43 19.61 -3.80 8.72
C GLY A 43 20.45 -4.12 9.95
N PHE A 44 19.89 -3.91 11.15
CA PHE A 44 20.55 -4.31 12.41
C PHE A 44 20.86 -5.80 12.44
N ALA A 45 19.90 -6.64 12.08
CA ALA A 45 20.10 -8.09 12.04
C ALA A 45 21.18 -8.51 11.02
N SER A 46 21.27 -7.83 9.88
CA SER A 46 22.30 -8.11 8.87
C SER A 46 23.72 -7.75 9.31
N SER A 47 23.87 -6.96 10.38
CA SER A 47 25.19 -6.61 10.93
C SER A 47 25.79 -7.71 11.82
N TRP A 48 24.98 -8.64 12.31
CA TRP A 48 25.43 -9.85 12.98
C TRP A 48 25.40 -11.01 12.01
N ASP A 49 26.56 -11.29 11.42
CA ASP A 49 26.70 -12.45 10.55
C ASP A 49 26.65 -13.72 11.39
N TRP A 50 25.58 -14.49 11.21
CA TRP A 50 25.39 -15.81 11.80
C TRP A 50 25.82 -16.92 10.84
N SER A 51 26.39 -16.60 9.68
CA SER A 51 26.83 -17.61 8.73
C SER A 51 28.12 -18.30 9.20
N ASP A 52 28.04 -19.62 9.36
CA ASP A 52 29.18 -20.46 9.75
C ASP A 52 30.01 -20.93 8.53
N GLY A 53 29.72 -20.42 7.33
CA GLY A 53 30.46 -20.73 6.10
C GLY A 53 30.24 -22.14 5.54
N SER A 54 29.35 -22.93 6.14
CA SER A 54 28.90 -24.22 5.61
C SER A 54 27.89 -24.05 4.46
N SER A 55 27.82 -25.07 3.59
CA SER A 55 26.93 -25.13 2.41
C SER A 55 25.82 -26.18 2.57
N ALA A 56 25.36 -26.41 3.80
CA ALA A 56 24.26 -27.30 4.11
C ALA A 56 22.89 -26.62 3.88
N VAL A 57 21.87 -27.44 3.60
CA VAL A 57 20.50 -26.98 3.28
C VAL A 57 19.85 -26.17 4.42
N PHE A 58 20.31 -26.34 5.67
CA PHE A 58 19.79 -25.66 6.86
C PHE A 58 20.76 -24.65 7.47
N ASP A 59 21.72 -24.15 6.68
CA ASP A 59 22.70 -23.22 7.22
C ASP A 59 22.13 -21.87 7.61
N LEU A 60 22.76 -21.30 8.62
CA LEU A 60 22.51 -19.94 9.03
C LEU A 60 23.08 -19.00 7.97
N THR A 61 22.27 -18.02 7.58
CA THR A 61 22.63 -16.98 6.63
C THR A 61 22.66 -15.64 7.35
N PRO A 62 23.20 -14.57 6.74
CA PRO A 62 23.08 -13.21 7.29
C PRO A 62 21.62 -12.77 7.52
N PHE A 63 20.63 -13.48 6.98
CA PHE A 63 19.20 -13.20 7.14
C PHE A 63 18.53 -14.03 8.25
N SER A 64 19.23 -15.02 8.83
CA SER A 64 18.66 -15.91 9.85
C SER A 64 18.25 -15.16 11.11
N LEU A 65 19.05 -14.19 11.58
CA LEU A 65 18.69 -13.36 12.72
C LEU A 65 17.42 -12.53 12.46
N ALA A 66 17.27 -11.97 11.26
CA ALA A 66 16.07 -11.23 10.87
C ALA A 66 14.82 -12.13 10.85
N ALA A 67 14.98 -13.39 10.42
CA ALA A 67 13.92 -14.40 10.44
C ALA A 67 13.50 -14.76 11.87
N VAL A 68 14.46 -14.95 12.79
CA VAL A 68 14.19 -15.23 14.21
C VAL A 68 13.45 -14.07 14.89
N ILE A 69 13.89 -12.82 14.67
CA ILE A 69 13.21 -11.62 15.18
C ILE A 69 11.77 -11.57 14.66
N SER A 70 11.59 -11.79 13.34
CA SER A 70 10.26 -11.78 12.71
C SER A 70 9.35 -12.88 13.27
N PHE A 71 9.90 -14.08 13.50
CA PHE A 71 9.18 -15.20 14.10
C PHE A 71 8.75 -14.89 15.55
N GLY A 72 9.65 -14.31 16.36
CA GLY A 72 9.33 -13.89 17.73
C GLY A 72 8.21 -12.84 17.78
N LEU A 73 8.27 -11.83 16.92
CA LEU A 73 7.20 -10.82 16.80
C LEU A 73 5.87 -11.44 16.36
N ALA A 74 5.90 -12.40 15.42
CA ALA A 74 4.70 -13.12 15.00
C ALA A 74 4.08 -13.94 16.14
N LEU A 75 4.90 -14.61 16.95
CA LEU A 75 4.43 -15.36 18.11
C LEU A 75 3.82 -14.45 19.18
N ILE A 76 4.48 -13.33 19.50
CA ILE A 76 3.94 -12.31 20.42
C ILE A 76 2.59 -11.80 19.93
N ASN A 77 2.48 -11.49 18.64
CA ASN A 77 1.22 -11.04 18.04
C ASN A 77 0.13 -12.11 18.11
N LEU A 78 0.46 -13.38 17.82
CA LEU A 78 -0.47 -14.50 17.90
C LEU A 78 -0.95 -14.72 19.34
N SER A 79 -0.04 -14.72 20.32
CA SER A 79 -0.38 -14.85 21.75
C SER A 79 -1.26 -13.69 22.22
N TRP A 80 -0.95 -12.45 21.82
CA TRP A 80 -1.79 -11.30 22.14
C TRP A 80 -3.18 -11.43 21.56
N LEU A 81 -3.28 -11.85 20.29
CA LEU A 81 -4.57 -12.02 19.62
C LEU A 81 -5.40 -13.12 20.30
N ALA A 82 -4.79 -14.26 20.64
CA ALA A 82 -5.46 -15.37 21.31
C ALA A 82 -5.96 -15.01 22.72
N LEU A 83 -5.24 -14.16 23.45
CA LEU A 83 -5.56 -13.86 24.86
C LEU A 83 -6.43 -12.61 25.04
N LYS A 84 -6.26 -11.58 24.21
CA LYS A 84 -6.87 -10.26 24.43
C LYS A 84 -7.84 -9.83 23.34
N PHE A 85 -7.73 -10.35 22.13
CA PHE A 85 -8.62 -9.93 21.04
C PHE A 85 -10.01 -10.54 21.25
N ARG A 86 -11.03 -9.69 21.23
CA ARG A 86 -12.43 -10.11 21.32
C ARG A 86 -13.09 -9.90 19.97
N GLU A 87 -14.10 -10.72 19.69
CA GLU A 87 -14.95 -10.55 18.51
C GLU A 87 -15.50 -9.13 18.47
N THR A 88 -15.28 -8.43 17.35
CA THR A 88 -15.66 -7.02 17.17
C THR A 88 -17.07 -6.87 16.61
N LEU A 89 -17.58 -7.87 15.89
CA LEU A 89 -18.90 -7.83 15.28
C LEU A 89 -19.94 -8.62 16.13
N PRO A 90 -20.93 -7.95 16.74
CA PRO A 90 -22.00 -8.60 17.48
C PRO A 90 -22.77 -9.61 16.62
N GLN A 91 -23.24 -10.71 17.23
CA GLN A 91 -23.96 -11.77 16.50
C GLN A 91 -25.21 -11.24 15.77
N GLU A 92 -25.90 -10.26 16.35
CA GLU A 92 -27.10 -9.63 15.77
C GLU A 92 -26.83 -8.88 14.46
N LYS A 93 -25.58 -8.42 14.25
CA LYS A 93 -25.17 -7.69 13.04
C LYS A 93 -24.57 -8.60 11.98
N ARG A 94 -24.49 -9.91 12.23
CA ARG A 94 -23.98 -10.88 11.25
C ARG A 94 -25.04 -11.09 10.17
N GLY A 95 -24.64 -10.96 8.91
CA GLY A 95 -25.55 -11.09 7.77
C GLY A 95 -26.24 -12.46 7.72
N VAL A 96 -27.58 -12.44 7.65
CA VAL A 96 -28.43 -13.62 7.46
C VAL A 96 -28.54 -13.93 5.96
N LYS A 97 -27.52 -14.59 5.39
CA LYS A 97 -27.56 -15.47 4.19
C LYS A 97 -26.18 -15.55 3.52
N GLN A 98 -25.72 -16.78 3.32
CA GLN A 98 -24.57 -17.11 2.48
C GLN A 98 -25.03 -17.14 1.01
N GLU A 99 -25.01 -15.99 0.34
CA GLU A 99 -24.84 -16.01 -1.11
C GLU A 99 -23.49 -16.72 -1.41
N PRO A 100 -23.42 -17.59 -2.42
CA PRO A 100 -22.20 -18.35 -2.71
C PRO A 100 -21.07 -17.37 -2.99
N ARG A 101 -20.10 -17.30 -2.07
CA ARG A 101 -18.93 -16.42 -2.16
C ARG A 101 -18.12 -16.82 -3.40
N PRO A 102 -18.13 -16.06 -4.50
CA PRO A 102 -17.35 -16.42 -5.67
C PRO A 102 -15.85 -16.38 -5.33
N ALA A 103 -15.14 -17.42 -5.74
CA ALA A 103 -13.74 -17.66 -5.39
C ALA A 103 -12.73 -16.68 -6.05
N PHE A 104 -13.17 -15.85 -7.00
CA PHE A 104 -12.26 -15.04 -7.82
C PHE A 104 -12.73 -13.60 -8.01
N PHE A 105 -11.80 -12.71 -8.38
CA PHE A 105 -11.96 -11.25 -8.56
C PHE A 105 -13.32 -10.80 -9.15
N GLN A 106 -14.12 -10.05 -8.38
CA GLN A 106 -15.53 -9.76 -8.70
C GLN A 106 -15.79 -8.32 -9.16
N LEU A 107 -14.82 -7.68 -9.80
CA LEU A 107 -14.94 -6.28 -10.23
C LEU A 107 -16.18 -6.04 -11.11
N ASN A 108 -16.59 -7.02 -11.91
CA ASN A 108 -17.76 -6.92 -12.78
C ASN A 108 -19.11 -6.96 -12.03
N ARG A 109 -19.14 -7.48 -10.79
CA ARG A 109 -20.36 -7.53 -9.96
C ARG A 109 -20.63 -6.22 -9.22
N VAL A 110 -19.69 -5.28 -9.24
CA VAL A 110 -19.91 -3.94 -8.69
C VAL A 110 -20.89 -3.19 -9.59
N ALA A 111 -22.11 -3.00 -9.11
CA ALA A 111 -23.19 -2.33 -9.83
C ALA A 111 -22.87 -0.84 -10.09
N ASN A 112 -22.32 -0.15 -9.09
CA ASN A 112 -21.98 1.26 -9.22
C ASN A 112 -20.73 1.47 -10.11
N LEU A 113 -20.95 2.13 -11.25
CA LEU A 113 -19.89 2.40 -12.23
C LEU A 113 -18.73 3.25 -11.66
N ALA A 114 -19.00 4.19 -10.76
CA ALA A 114 -17.97 5.02 -10.12
C ALA A 114 -17.07 4.17 -9.21
N VAL A 115 -17.67 3.26 -8.43
CA VAL A 115 -16.92 2.30 -7.60
C VAL A 115 -16.07 1.39 -8.48
N ARG A 116 -16.66 0.83 -9.54
CA ARG A 116 -15.95 -0.07 -10.46
C ARG A 116 -14.73 0.61 -11.11
N LYS A 117 -14.89 1.84 -11.60
CA LYS A 117 -13.79 2.65 -12.13
C LYS A 117 -12.74 2.99 -11.08
N THR A 118 -13.15 3.27 -9.84
CA THR A 118 -12.23 3.55 -8.72
C THR A 118 -11.38 2.32 -8.39
N CYS A 119 -11.99 1.14 -8.31
CA CYS A 119 -11.29 -0.13 -8.10
C CYS A 119 -10.34 -0.45 -9.26
N LEU A 120 -10.75 -0.22 -10.52
CA LEU A 120 -9.89 -0.42 -11.69
C LEU A 120 -8.70 0.57 -11.69
N SER A 121 -8.94 1.83 -11.36
CA SER A 121 -7.87 2.83 -11.21
C SER A 121 -6.89 2.42 -10.11
N TYR A 122 -7.39 1.90 -8.98
CA TYR A 122 -6.53 1.42 -7.90
C TYR A 122 -5.73 0.18 -8.31
N LEU A 123 -6.34 -0.78 -9.03
CA LEU A 123 -5.67 -1.95 -9.58
C LEU A 123 -4.48 -1.54 -10.47
N CYS A 124 -4.74 -0.71 -11.48
CA CYS A 124 -3.70 -0.27 -12.43
C CYS A 124 -2.59 0.51 -11.74
N TYR A 125 -2.95 1.42 -10.83
CA TYR A 125 -1.96 2.16 -10.04
C TYR A 125 -1.09 1.21 -9.22
N MET A 126 -1.70 0.29 -8.48
CA MET A 126 -0.98 -0.63 -7.60
C MET A 126 -0.12 -1.64 -8.37
N ILE A 127 -0.48 -2.03 -9.60
CA ILE A 127 0.38 -2.90 -10.43
C ILE A 127 1.70 -2.19 -10.70
N SER A 128 1.64 -0.94 -11.16
CA SER A 128 2.85 -0.14 -11.42
C SER A 128 3.60 0.15 -10.12
N PHE A 129 2.91 0.68 -9.10
CA PHE A 129 3.54 1.04 -7.84
C PHE A 129 4.21 -0.12 -7.13
N SER A 130 3.53 -1.26 -6.95
CA SER A 130 4.12 -2.41 -6.27
C SER A 130 5.27 -3.03 -7.06
N GLY A 131 5.23 -2.93 -8.39
CA GLY A 131 6.35 -3.32 -9.24
C GLY A 131 7.59 -2.45 -9.01
N MET A 132 7.44 -1.13 -9.04
CA MET A 132 8.54 -0.19 -8.78
C MET A 132 9.04 -0.28 -7.33
N GLU A 133 8.13 -0.43 -6.36
CA GLU A 133 8.46 -0.62 -4.95
C GLU A 133 9.35 -1.87 -4.76
N PHE A 134 9.04 -2.97 -5.45
CA PHE A 134 9.84 -4.19 -5.42
C PHE A 134 11.22 -4.02 -6.08
N THR A 135 11.27 -3.39 -7.25
CA THR A 135 12.54 -3.22 -7.99
C THR A 135 13.44 -2.12 -7.42
N LEU A 136 12.94 -1.33 -6.47
CA LEU A 136 13.65 -0.18 -5.91
C LEU A 136 14.97 -0.53 -5.22
N THR A 137 15.01 -1.65 -4.49
CA THR A 137 16.25 -2.09 -3.83
C THR A 137 17.30 -2.50 -4.86
N PHE A 138 16.90 -3.18 -5.93
CA PHE A 138 17.79 -3.52 -7.04
C PHE A 138 18.30 -2.25 -7.75
N LEU A 139 17.44 -1.26 -7.95
CA LEU A 139 17.81 0.03 -8.53
C LEU A 139 18.88 0.74 -7.70
N ALA A 140 18.72 0.76 -6.37
CA ALA A 140 19.65 1.39 -5.45
C ALA A 140 21.02 0.70 -5.45
N VAL A 141 21.03 -0.64 -5.49
CA VAL A 141 22.27 -1.43 -5.59
C VAL A 141 22.94 -1.22 -6.95
N GLU A 142 22.19 -1.30 -8.06
CA GLU A 142 22.70 -1.13 -9.42
C GLU A 142 23.37 0.23 -9.63
N ARG A 143 22.73 1.31 -9.17
CA ARG A 143 23.17 2.69 -9.49
C ARG A 143 24.14 3.28 -8.48
N TYR A 144 24.02 2.91 -7.22
CA TYR A 144 24.75 3.55 -6.12
C TYR A 144 25.52 2.55 -5.26
N SER A 145 25.49 1.25 -5.59
CA SER A 145 26.17 0.21 -4.81
C SER A 145 25.77 0.21 -3.33
N TYR A 146 24.51 0.57 -3.06
CA TYR A 146 23.97 0.66 -1.71
C TYR A 146 24.14 -0.64 -0.94
N GLN A 147 24.64 -0.51 0.29
CA GLN A 147 24.78 -1.60 1.24
C GLN A 147 23.49 -1.71 2.07
N PRO A 148 23.29 -2.79 2.86
CA PRO A 148 22.09 -2.97 3.66
C PRO A 148 21.72 -1.77 4.54
N LYS A 149 22.72 -1.09 5.13
CA LYS A 149 22.54 0.13 5.91
C LYS A 149 21.93 1.28 5.09
N ASP A 150 22.30 1.42 3.82
CA ASP A 150 21.85 2.51 2.95
C ASP A 150 20.41 2.24 2.49
N ILE A 151 20.08 0.96 2.24
CA ILE A 151 18.72 0.49 2.01
C ILE A 151 17.82 0.76 3.24
N THR A 152 18.34 0.58 4.46
CA THR A 152 17.61 0.96 5.69
C THR A 152 17.29 2.46 5.69
N VAL A 153 18.27 3.33 5.41
CA VAL A 153 18.04 4.80 5.33
C VAL A 153 17.01 5.15 4.26
N MET A 154 17.06 4.49 3.11
CA MET A 154 16.11 4.65 2.02
C MET A 154 14.66 4.38 2.47
N PHE A 155 14.41 3.25 3.13
CA PHE A 155 13.07 2.92 3.61
C PHE A 155 12.63 3.73 4.83
N LEU A 156 13.56 4.18 5.67
CA LEU A 156 13.24 5.13 6.75
C LEU A 156 12.67 6.44 6.19
N LEU A 157 13.26 6.98 5.12
CA LEU A 157 12.71 8.16 4.44
C LEU A 157 11.30 7.88 3.92
N ILE A 158 11.10 6.74 3.24
CA ILE A 158 9.80 6.34 2.68
C ILE A 158 8.76 6.25 3.80
N GLY A 159 9.06 5.52 4.87
CA GLY A 159 8.16 5.34 6.02
C GLY A 159 7.82 6.65 6.71
N PHE A 160 8.80 7.52 6.96
CA PHE A 160 8.57 8.85 7.54
C PHE A 160 7.69 9.73 6.63
N THR A 161 7.97 9.71 5.32
CA THR A 161 7.19 10.44 4.33
C THR A 161 5.75 9.94 4.29
N LEU A 162 5.51 8.63 4.34
CA LEU A 162 4.18 8.04 4.42
C LEU A 162 3.43 8.52 5.67
N ILE A 163 4.06 8.45 6.85
CA ILE A 163 3.45 8.87 8.12
C ILE A 163 3.09 10.36 8.05
N PHE A 164 4.00 11.20 7.58
CA PHE A 164 3.78 12.64 7.50
C PHE A 164 2.73 13.00 6.43
N ALA A 165 2.89 12.53 5.20
CA ALA A 165 1.99 12.85 4.10
C ALA A 165 0.57 12.31 4.35
N GLN A 166 0.43 11.06 4.79
CA GLN A 166 -0.89 10.47 5.07
C GLN A 166 -1.50 11.00 6.37
N GLY A 167 -0.70 11.09 7.44
CA GLY A 167 -1.16 11.47 8.78
C GLY A 167 -1.49 12.95 8.92
N PHE A 168 -0.72 13.82 8.27
CA PHE A 168 -0.90 15.27 8.32
C PHE A 168 -1.54 15.81 7.04
N PHE A 169 -0.90 15.64 5.88
CA PHE A 169 -1.30 16.35 4.66
C PHE A 169 -2.67 15.88 4.13
N VAL A 170 -2.84 14.58 3.91
CA VAL A 170 -4.13 14.03 3.44
C VAL A 170 -5.24 14.40 4.42
N ARG A 171 -5.03 14.15 5.72
CA ARG A 171 -6.01 14.46 6.76
C ARG A 171 -6.43 15.93 6.78
N ARG A 172 -5.49 16.86 6.58
CA ARG A 172 -5.74 18.31 6.67
C ARG A 172 -6.37 18.91 5.42
N PHE A 173 -6.02 18.38 4.24
CA PHE A 173 -6.35 19.01 2.96
C PHE A 173 -7.39 18.26 2.13
N VAL A 174 -7.66 16.96 2.40
CA VAL A 174 -8.64 16.18 1.62
C VAL A 174 -10.04 16.78 1.67
N GLY A 175 -10.43 17.38 2.80
CA GLY A 175 -11.74 18.04 2.95
C GLY A 175 -11.95 19.21 1.96
N ARG A 176 -10.87 19.95 1.65
CA ARG A 176 -10.88 21.11 0.74
C ARG A 176 -10.63 20.72 -0.72
N ILE A 177 -9.66 19.85 -0.97
CA ILE A 177 -9.24 19.45 -2.32
C ILE A 177 -10.25 18.46 -2.93
N GLY A 178 -10.82 17.58 -2.11
CA GLY A 178 -11.63 16.44 -2.52
C GLY A 178 -10.80 15.20 -2.79
N GLU A 179 -11.38 14.03 -2.54
CA GLU A 179 -10.74 12.72 -2.59
C GLU A 179 -10.28 12.39 -4.01
N LYS A 180 -11.12 12.65 -5.02
CA LYS A 180 -10.79 12.48 -6.45
C LYS A 180 -9.58 13.30 -6.87
N ASN A 181 -9.58 14.60 -6.53
CA ASN A 181 -8.52 15.51 -6.97
C ASN A 181 -7.20 15.21 -6.27
N MET A 182 -7.24 14.87 -4.98
CA MET A 182 -6.05 14.47 -4.23
C MET A 182 -5.47 13.15 -4.77
N ALA A 183 -6.33 12.19 -5.15
CA ALA A 183 -5.88 10.98 -5.84
C ALA A 183 -5.22 11.29 -7.20
N LEU A 184 -5.82 12.18 -8.02
CA LEU A 184 -5.22 12.60 -9.29
C LEU A 184 -3.85 13.26 -9.10
N GLN A 185 -3.71 14.13 -8.09
CA GLN A 185 -2.42 14.73 -7.71
C GLN A 185 -1.41 13.65 -7.31
N GLY A 186 -1.82 12.67 -6.50
CA GLY A 186 -0.94 11.57 -6.13
C GLY A 186 -0.48 10.74 -7.34
N ILE A 187 -1.34 10.53 -8.35
CA ILE A 187 -0.95 9.81 -9.57
C ILE A 187 0.05 10.62 -10.37
N LEU A 188 -0.14 11.94 -10.49
CA LEU A 188 0.79 12.82 -11.18
C LEU A 188 2.14 12.91 -10.47
N ILE A 189 2.14 13.00 -9.14
CA ILE A 189 3.36 12.98 -8.32
C ILE A 189 4.10 11.64 -8.52
N GLY A 190 3.38 10.51 -8.50
CA GLY A 190 3.96 9.19 -8.76
C GLY A 190 4.52 9.05 -10.18
N PHE A 191 3.83 9.61 -11.18
CA PHE A 191 4.29 9.67 -12.57
C PHE A 191 5.64 10.40 -12.68
N LEU A 192 5.73 11.60 -12.08
CA LEU A 192 6.97 12.36 -12.05
C LEU A 192 8.08 11.63 -11.29
N ALA A 193 7.74 11.00 -10.17
CA ALA A 193 8.70 10.22 -9.39
C ALA A 193 9.29 9.07 -10.21
N PHE A 194 8.47 8.32 -10.94
CA PHE A 194 8.94 7.21 -11.77
C PHE A 194 9.79 7.67 -12.95
N LEU A 195 9.47 8.82 -13.56
CA LEU A 195 10.33 9.42 -14.59
C LEU A 195 11.69 9.84 -14.03
N LEU A 196 11.72 10.45 -12.84
CA LEU A 196 12.97 10.81 -12.18
C LEU A 196 13.80 9.57 -11.81
N LEU A 197 13.14 8.51 -11.32
CA LEU A 197 13.79 7.24 -11.02
C LEU A 197 14.25 6.50 -12.29
N ALA A 198 13.66 6.75 -13.45
CA ALA A 198 14.09 6.14 -14.70
C ALA A 198 15.49 6.62 -15.14
N ILE A 199 15.88 7.84 -14.79
CA ILE A 199 17.13 8.45 -15.25
C ILE A 199 18.20 8.31 -14.16
N PRO A 200 19.38 7.72 -14.46
CA PRO A 200 20.51 7.74 -13.53
C PRO A 200 20.87 9.19 -13.17
N SER A 201 20.92 9.50 -11.88
CA SER A 201 21.13 10.87 -11.41
C SER A 201 21.91 10.85 -10.08
N SER A 202 22.11 12.02 -9.47
CA SER A 202 22.76 12.11 -8.15
C SER A 202 21.90 11.46 -7.06
N GLU A 203 22.54 11.04 -5.96
CA GLU A 203 21.82 10.49 -4.81
C GLU A 203 20.75 11.46 -4.27
N THR A 204 21.02 12.77 -4.25
CA THR A 204 20.03 13.77 -3.84
C THR A 204 18.77 13.75 -4.71
N SER A 205 18.95 13.63 -6.03
CA SER A 205 17.84 13.51 -6.98
C SER A 205 17.07 12.20 -6.76
N PHE A 206 17.78 11.11 -6.47
CA PHE A 206 17.18 9.83 -6.13
C PHE A 206 16.32 9.90 -4.87
N PHE A 207 16.84 10.44 -3.75
CA PHE A 207 16.06 10.61 -2.53
C PHE A 207 14.87 11.57 -2.71
N PHE A 208 15.02 12.61 -3.52
CA PHE A 208 13.89 13.47 -3.87
C PHE A 208 12.81 12.70 -4.66
N ALA A 209 13.20 11.86 -5.61
CA ALA A 209 12.27 11.02 -6.35
C ALA A 209 11.57 9.99 -5.44
N LEU A 210 12.27 9.41 -4.47
CA LEU A 210 11.68 8.53 -3.43
C LEU A 210 10.66 9.26 -2.55
N PHE A 211 10.97 10.50 -2.15
CA PHE A 211 10.05 11.35 -1.42
C PHE A 211 8.78 11.61 -2.22
N LEU A 212 8.90 11.95 -3.51
CA LEU A 212 7.76 12.12 -4.40
C LEU A 212 6.96 10.81 -4.55
N MET A 213 7.63 9.68 -4.81
CA MET A 213 6.99 8.38 -4.92
C MET A 213 6.15 8.05 -3.68
N SER A 214 6.72 8.28 -2.49
CA SER A 214 6.07 8.06 -1.20
C SER A 214 4.89 9.00 -0.98
N CYS A 215 5.00 10.28 -1.36
CA CYS A 215 3.89 11.23 -1.35
C CYS A 215 2.75 10.77 -2.29
N GLY A 216 3.10 10.28 -3.48
CA GLY A 216 2.12 9.80 -4.47
C GLY A 216 1.22 8.70 -3.91
N VAL A 217 1.82 7.64 -3.35
CA VAL A 217 1.05 6.54 -2.76
C VAL A 217 0.32 6.96 -1.49
N ALA A 218 0.92 7.84 -0.67
CA ALA A 218 0.29 8.36 0.55
C ALA A 218 -1.01 9.11 0.24
N PHE A 219 -1.10 9.79 -0.90
CA PHE A 219 -2.31 10.49 -1.31
C PHE A 219 -3.34 9.53 -1.90
N ILE A 220 -2.92 8.60 -2.75
CA ILE A 220 -3.84 7.71 -3.50
C ILE A 220 -4.52 6.68 -2.61
N SER A 221 -3.74 5.97 -1.78
CA SER A 221 -4.26 4.81 -1.04
C SER A 221 -5.46 5.15 -0.13
N PRO A 222 -5.40 6.18 0.75
CA PRO A 222 -6.54 6.55 1.58
C PRO A 222 -7.68 7.18 0.78
N THR A 223 -7.39 7.98 -0.26
CA THR A 223 -8.42 8.72 -1.01
C THR A 223 -9.22 7.82 -1.95
N LEU A 224 -8.60 6.83 -2.61
CA LEU A 224 -9.35 5.85 -3.42
C LEU A 224 -10.15 4.88 -2.54
N THR A 225 -9.66 4.54 -1.35
CA THR A 225 -10.44 3.81 -0.35
C THR A 225 -11.69 4.62 0.05
N ALA A 226 -11.51 5.93 0.31
CA ALA A 226 -12.61 6.83 0.65
C ALA A 226 -13.60 7.01 -0.51
N LEU A 227 -13.14 7.20 -1.76
CA LEU A 227 -14.02 7.30 -2.94
C LEU A 227 -14.86 6.05 -3.14
N THR A 228 -14.27 4.86 -2.92
CA THR A 228 -14.99 3.59 -2.98
C THR A 228 -16.10 3.58 -1.93
N SER A 229 -15.79 4.00 -0.70
CA SER A 229 -16.78 4.09 0.37
C SER A 229 -17.89 5.12 0.09
N LEU A 230 -17.55 6.31 -0.43
CA LEU A 230 -18.49 7.40 -0.67
C LEU A 230 -19.47 7.12 -1.82
N HIS A 231 -19.08 6.32 -2.80
CA HIS A 231 -19.96 5.91 -3.89
C HIS A 231 -20.69 4.59 -3.62
N SER A 232 -20.49 3.98 -2.44
CA SER A 232 -21.17 2.75 -2.05
C SER A 232 -22.38 3.07 -1.17
N SER A 233 -23.49 2.37 -1.40
CA SER A 233 -24.60 2.35 -0.44
C SER A 233 -24.20 1.63 0.84
N GLU A 234 -24.90 1.86 1.95
CA GLU A 234 -24.58 1.24 3.24
C GLU A 234 -24.61 -0.29 3.19
N GLN A 235 -25.52 -0.85 2.37
CA GLN A 235 -25.70 -2.29 2.21
C GLN A 235 -24.57 -2.93 1.38
N GLU A 236 -24.01 -2.21 0.41
CA GLU A 236 -22.96 -2.71 -0.50
C GLU A 236 -21.54 -2.33 -0.08
N GLN A 237 -21.38 -1.48 0.94
CA GLN A 237 -20.09 -0.91 1.34
C GLN A 237 -19.03 -1.97 1.64
N GLY A 238 -19.39 -3.02 2.40
CA GLY A 238 -18.47 -4.11 2.74
C GLY A 238 -18.03 -4.90 1.51
N PHE A 239 -18.97 -5.20 0.60
CA PHE A 239 -18.69 -5.89 -0.65
C PHE A 239 -17.75 -5.06 -1.54
N ASN A 240 -18.06 -3.79 -1.75
CA ASN A 240 -17.29 -2.89 -2.61
C ASN A 240 -15.87 -2.64 -2.08
N LEU A 241 -15.71 -2.43 -0.76
CA LEU A 241 -14.40 -2.34 -0.13
C LEU A 241 -13.64 -3.67 -0.20
N GLY A 242 -14.34 -4.80 -0.12
CA GLY A 242 -13.77 -6.13 -0.37
C GLY A 242 -13.18 -6.26 -1.78
N VAL A 243 -13.94 -5.85 -2.81
CA VAL A 243 -13.46 -5.82 -4.20
C VAL A 243 -12.27 -4.87 -4.37
N PHE A 244 -12.30 -3.70 -3.73
CA PHE A 244 -11.18 -2.75 -3.72
C PHE A 244 -9.89 -3.37 -3.12
N ARG A 245 -9.99 -4.04 -1.98
CA ARG A 245 -8.85 -4.71 -1.34
C ARG A 245 -8.34 -5.89 -2.17
N SER A 246 -9.24 -6.67 -2.76
CA SER A 246 -8.88 -7.75 -3.69
C SER A 246 -8.14 -7.22 -4.93
N SER A 247 -8.56 -6.07 -5.46
CA SER A 247 -7.86 -5.37 -6.56
C SER A 247 -6.41 -5.08 -6.19
N GLY A 248 -6.19 -4.47 -5.01
CA GLY A 248 -4.83 -4.21 -4.52
C GLY A 248 -4.01 -5.48 -4.26
N SER A 249 -4.63 -6.58 -3.84
CA SER A 249 -3.92 -7.84 -3.61
C SER A 249 -3.46 -8.49 -4.91
N ILE A 250 -4.28 -8.48 -5.95
CA ILE A 250 -3.90 -9.00 -7.28
C ILE A 250 -2.79 -8.13 -7.86
N ALA A 251 -2.92 -6.81 -7.75
CA ALA A 251 -1.89 -5.89 -8.18
C ALA A 251 -0.53 -6.18 -7.53
N ARG A 252 -0.48 -6.43 -6.21
CA ARG A 252 0.77 -6.78 -5.51
C ARG A 252 1.30 -8.17 -5.81
N ALA A 253 0.49 -9.07 -6.34
CA ALA A 253 0.97 -10.36 -6.83
C ALA A 253 1.60 -10.19 -8.23
N CYS A 254 0.92 -9.49 -9.13
CA CYS A 254 1.36 -9.33 -10.52
C CYS A 254 2.45 -8.27 -10.70
N GLY A 255 2.39 -7.16 -9.97
CA GLY A 255 3.27 -6.00 -10.12
C GLY A 255 4.76 -6.34 -9.99
N PRO A 256 5.21 -6.93 -8.86
CA PRO A 256 6.59 -7.36 -8.68
C PRO A 256 7.08 -8.34 -9.75
N MET A 257 6.22 -9.29 -10.17
CA MET A 257 6.57 -10.26 -11.22
C MET A 257 6.82 -9.57 -12.57
N LEU A 258 5.90 -8.69 -13.00
CA LEU A 258 6.00 -7.98 -14.27
C LEU A 258 7.16 -6.98 -14.28
N ALA A 259 7.32 -6.22 -13.19
CA ALA A 259 8.39 -5.24 -13.07
C ALA A 259 9.75 -5.92 -12.96
N GLY A 260 9.87 -7.00 -12.18
CA GLY A 260 11.10 -7.78 -12.09
C GLY A 260 11.53 -8.34 -13.45
N LEU A 261 10.61 -8.99 -14.18
CA LEU A 261 10.88 -9.47 -15.55
C LEU A 261 11.32 -8.32 -16.47
N SER A 262 10.60 -7.20 -16.45
CA SER A 262 10.98 -6.05 -17.27
C SER A 262 12.36 -5.50 -16.89
N TYR A 263 12.67 -5.47 -15.60
CA TYR A 263 13.91 -4.89 -15.07
C TYR A 263 15.12 -5.70 -15.50
N PHE A 264 15.06 -7.02 -15.35
CA PHE A 264 16.17 -7.90 -15.68
C PHE A 264 16.32 -8.18 -17.19
N LEU A 265 15.25 -8.03 -17.99
CA LEU A 265 15.31 -8.23 -19.44
C LEU A 265 15.64 -6.95 -20.23
N PHE A 266 15.11 -5.79 -19.80
CA PHE A 266 15.18 -4.54 -20.57
C PHE A 266 15.90 -3.41 -19.82
N GLY A 267 16.30 -3.63 -18.57
CA GLY A 267 17.04 -2.68 -17.76
C GLY A 267 16.18 -1.69 -16.97
N SER A 268 16.81 -1.06 -15.97
CA SER A 268 16.15 -0.17 -15.01
C SER A 268 15.42 1.01 -15.67
N SER A 269 16.09 1.74 -16.57
CA SER A 269 15.50 2.92 -17.21
C SER A 269 14.23 2.61 -17.99
N PHE A 270 14.19 1.47 -18.69
CA PHE A 270 13.00 1.04 -19.44
C PHE A 270 11.85 0.69 -18.49
N THR A 271 12.12 -0.07 -17.43
CA THR A 271 11.09 -0.48 -16.45
C THR A 271 10.45 0.71 -15.75
N TYR A 272 11.24 1.69 -15.30
CA TYR A 272 10.69 2.85 -14.61
C TYR A 272 9.96 3.80 -15.56
N THR A 273 10.42 3.96 -16.81
CA THR A 273 9.71 4.74 -17.83
C THR A 273 8.37 4.10 -18.19
N THR A 274 8.34 2.79 -18.43
CA THR A 274 7.10 2.06 -18.70
C THR A 274 6.16 2.08 -17.49
N GLY A 275 6.70 1.93 -16.28
CA GLY A 275 5.99 2.14 -15.02
C GLY A 275 5.30 3.50 -14.94
N ALA A 276 6.02 4.58 -15.28
CA ALA A 276 5.47 5.92 -15.34
C ALA A 276 4.32 6.00 -16.36
N LEU A 277 4.54 5.56 -17.60
CA LEU A 277 3.52 5.60 -18.65
C LEU A 277 2.25 4.80 -18.27
N LEU A 278 2.41 3.67 -17.58
CA LEU A 278 1.27 2.89 -17.06
C LEU A 278 0.41 3.69 -16.08
N LEU A 279 0.94 4.71 -15.40
CA LEU A 279 0.17 5.59 -14.49
C LEU A 279 -0.77 6.55 -15.24
N LEU A 280 -0.61 6.73 -16.56
CA LEU A 280 -1.57 7.50 -17.35
C LEU A 280 -2.93 6.79 -17.44
N ILE A 281 -2.95 5.46 -17.42
CA ILE A 281 -4.17 4.65 -17.47
C ILE A 281 -5.09 4.93 -16.25
N PRO A 282 -4.64 4.74 -14.98
CA PRO A 282 -5.47 5.07 -13.83
C PRO A 282 -5.81 6.56 -13.77
N PHE A 283 -4.92 7.45 -14.22
CA PHE A 283 -5.22 8.88 -14.30
C PHE A 283 -6.45 9.16 -15.19
N ILE A 284 -6.47 8.64 -16.41
CA ILE A 284 -7.58 8.81 -17.37
C ILE A 284 -8.86 8.15 -16.85
N ILE A 285 -8.77 6.97 -16.26
CA ILE A 285 -9.93 6.28 -15.65
C ILE A 285 -10.53 7.14 -14.54
N LEU A 286 -9.67 7.67 -13.66
CA LEU A 286 -10.09 8.46 -12.51
C LEU A 286 -10.70 9.80 -12.91
N LEU A 287 -10.25 10.43 -14.00
CA LEU A 287 -10.91 11.62 -14.56
C LEU A 287 -12.40 11.37 -14.87
N ARG A 288 -12.77 10.15 -15.26
CA ARG A 288 -14.14 9.73 -15.58
C ARG A 288 -14.98 9.27 -14.37
N VAL A 289 -14.44 9.36 -13.15
CA VAL A 289 -15.17 9.10 -11.90
C VAL A 289 -15.84 10.42 -11.46
N PRO A 290 -17.15 10.45 -11.17
CA PRO A 290 -17.80 11.66 -10.68
C PRO A 290 -17.24 12.10 -9.33
N LYS A 291 -17.36 13.38 -8.99
CA LYS A 291 -17.07 13.84 -7.62
C LYS A 291 -18.19 13.32 -6.71
N PRO A 292 -17.89 12.78 -5.53
CA PRO A 292 -18.92 12.35 -4.59
C PRO A 292 -19.73 13.58 -4.14
N GLN A 293 -21.05 13.45 -4.12
CA GLN A 293 -21.92 14.42 -3.46
C GLN A 293 -21.73 14.25 -1.96
N LYS A 294 -21.09 15.22 -1.30
CA LYS A 294 -21.06 15.24 0.17
C LYS A 294 -22.47 15.62 0.61
N GLU A 295 -23.17 14.73 1.31
CA GLU A 295 -24.40 15.10 2.00
C GLU A 295 -24.09 16.31 2.89
N ASP A 296 -24.89 17.36 2.72
CA ASP A 296 -24.79 18.57 3.52
C ASP A 296 -25.06 18.18 4.98
N PRO A 297 -24.18 18.44 5.95
CA PRO A 297 -24.41 18.10 7.36
C PRO A 297 -25.58 18.87 8.01
N SER A 298 -26.37 19.61 7.23
CA SER A 298 -27.54 20.38 7.64
C SER A 298 -28.89 19.72 7.30
N ILE A 299 -28.93 18.42 7.01
CA ILE A 299 -30.18 17.62 6.95
C ILE A 299 -30.13 16.49 7.98
#